data_AF-A0A0K8QH89-F1
#
_entry.id   AF-A0A0K8QH89-F1
#
_cell.length_a   1.000
_cell.length_b   1.000
_cell.length_c   1.000
_cell.angle_alpha   90.00
_cell.angle_beta   90.00
_cell.angle_gamma   90.00
#
_symmetry.space_group_name_H-M   'P 1'
#
loop_
_entity.id
_entity.type
_entity.pdbx_description
1 polymer ?
#
loop_
_entity_poly.entity_id
_entity_poly.type
_entity_poly.pdbx_seq_one_letter_code
_entity_poly.pdbx_strand_id
1 'polypeptide(L)'
;MIYDKTVLLPLNVDQAFELITQPARLRRWQTVAARVDLKVGGEYRWTITPGHHAAGTFTEIEPGKRVVFTWGWEQPEAPADNVSTVAITLEPADGGTSVRLVHEGLPTPEALAGHSEGWNHYLDRLLAEASTGDAGADEWAAAPADLNELTSADATLAIVQRVLAQVTEADAQTQTPCADFNVSQLLDHLAGSIANIAKALGAEVADDAGKSPEVRIADLAQPTLEAFYRRGLEGTIDMGFAELPATMVASILNLEFLVHAWDFSKALGFEVSVADELTDYVEVLAQNTISEQVRASGSFAAAREVAETASSLERLVAFTGRTVHA
;
A
#
# COMPACT_ATOMS: atom_id res chain seq x y z
N MET A 1 28.12 5.36 -10.59
CA MET A 1 28.29 5.99 -9.26
C MET A 1 27.75 5.06 -8.19
N ILE A 2 28.10 5.31 -6.92
CA ILE A 2 27.82 4.42 -5.78
C ILE A 2 27.24 5.24 -4.63
N TYR A 3 26.14 4.75 -4.04
CA TYR A 3 25.68 5.13 -2.70
C TYR A 3 26.09 4.04 -1.71
N ASP A 4 26.59 4.41 -0.54
CA ASP A 4 27.01 3.49 0.52
C ASP A 4 26.67 4.10 1.88
N LYS A 5 25.81 3.42 2.65
CA LYS A 5 25.44 3.84 4.01
C LYS A 5 25.31 2.62 4.91
N THR A 6 25.73 2.78 6.16
CA THR A 6 25.57 1.77 7.22
C THR A 6 24.72 2.34 8.34
N VAL A 7 23.77 1.54 8.84
CA VAL A 7 22.97 1.83 10.04
C VAL A 7 23.10 0.67 11.02
N LEU A 8 22.89 0.94 12.32
CA LEU A 8 22.86 -0.09 13.36
C LEU A 8 21.41 -0.30 13.79
N LEU A 9 20.86 -1.50 13.57
CA LEU A 9 19.52 -1.86 14.03
C LEU A 9 19.61 -2.58 15.38
N PRO A 10 18.76 -2.23 16.37
CA PRO A 10 18.72 -2.90 17.67
C PRO A 10 18.00 -4.27 17.63
N LEU A 11 18.27 -5.04 16.58
CA LEU A 11 17.68 -6.34 16.29
C LEU A 11 18.80 -7.38 16.07
N ASN A 12 18.47 -8.66 16.26
CA ASN A 12 19.38 -9.72 15.83
C ASN A 12 19.38 -9.87 14.30
N VAL A 13 20.36 -10.59 13.76
CA VAL A 13 20.56 -10.72 12.31
C VAL A 13 19.38 -11.35 11.57
N ASP A 14 18.68 -12.29 12.19
CA ASP A 14 17.54 -12.96 11.57
C ASP A 14 16.35 -12.00 11.48
N GLN A 15 16.08 -11.25 12.55
CA GLN A 15 15.06 -10.20 12.57
C GLN A 15 15.37 -9.07 11.57
N ALA A 16 16.62 -8.64 11.48
CA ALA A 16 17.05 -7.64 10.52
C ALA A 16 16.91 -8.15 9.07
N PHE A 17 17.24 -9.42 8.82
CA PHE A 17 17.07 -10.04 7.51
C PHE A 17 15.60 -10.15 7.11
N GLU A 18 14.72 -10.55 8.03
CA GLU A 18 13.27 -10.51 7.80
C GLU A 18 12.80 -9.11 7.46
N LEU A 19 13.30 -8.09 8.15
CA LEU A 19 12.86 -6.70 7.99
C LEU A 19 13.10 -6.14 6.58
N ILE A 20 14.15 -6.63 5.90
CA ILE A 20 14.56 -6.21 4.55
C ILE A 20 14.16 -7.19 3.44
N THR A 21 13.55 -8.34 3.76
CA THR A 21 13.20 -9.37 2.75
C THR A 21 11.74 -9.79 2.75
N GLN A 22 11.04 -9.71 3.89
CA GLN A 22 9.67 -10.19 3.99
C GLN A 22 8.68 -9.10 3.56
N PRO A 23 7.72 -9.39 2.66
CA PRO A 23 6.72 -8.42 2.20
C PRO A 23 6.02 -7.66 3.32
N ALA A 24 5.51 -8.37 4.33
CA ALA A 24 4.80 -7.78 5.46
C ALA A 24 5.67 -6.84 6.31
N ARG A 25 6.99 -7.06 6.29
CA ARG A 25 7.97 -6.24 7.00
C ARG A 25 8.43 -5.05 6.17
N LEU A 26 8.67 -5.22 4.88
CA LEU A 26 9.02 -4.13 3.95
C LEU A 26 7.96 -3.01 3.95
N ARG A 27 6.68 -3.40 4.04
CA ARG A 27 5.55 -2.45 4.11
C ARG A 27 5.50 -1.61 5.39
N ARG A 28 6.31 -1.94 6.40
CA ARG A 28 6.39 -1.16 7.64
C ARG A 28 7.21 0.10 7.47
N TRP A 29 8.20 0.10 6.58
CA TRP A 29 9.19 1.17 6.51
C TRP A 29 9.50 1.68 5.11
N GLN A 30 9.32 0.88 4.05
CA GLN A 30 9.78 1.23 2.69
C GLN A 30 8.70 1.26 1.62
N THR A 31 7.71 0.37 1.67
CA THR A 31 6.82 0.13 0.52
C THR A 31 5.36 0.29 0.88
N VAL A 32 4.56 0.69 -0.11
CA VAL A 32 3.10 0.55 -0.07
C VAL A 32 2.73 -0.92 -0.27
N ALA A 33 3.30 -1.54 -1.30
CA ALA A 33 3.08 -2.94 -1.68
C ALA A 33 4.40 -3.61 -2.06
N ALA A 34 4.54 -4.90 -1.78
CA ALA A 34 5.77 -5.64 -2.04
C ALA A 34 5.48 -7.09 -2.43
N ARG A 35 5.87 -7.46 -3.65
CA ARG A 35 5.89 -8.84 -4.13
C ARG A 35 7.33 -9.30 -4.15
N VAL A 36 7.60 -10.43 -3.53
CA VAL A 36 8.94 -10.97 -3.34
C VAL A 36 8.91 -12.48 -3.59
N ASP A 37 9.64 -12.93 -4.60
CA ASP A 37 10.03 -14.34 -4.77
C ASP A 37 11.46 -14.52 -4.24
N LEU A 38 11.59 -14.76 -2.93
CA LEU A 38 12.88 -14.74 -2.22
C LEU A 38 13.71 -16.00 -2.51
N LYS A 39 14.25 -16.07 -3.72
CA LYS A 39 15.22 -17.08 -4.17
C LYS A 39 16.17 -16.46 -5.19
N VAL A 40 17.37 -17.03 -5.35
CA VAL A 40 18.28 -16.59 -6.43
C VAL A 40 17.59 -16.82 -7.78
N GLY A 41 17.55 -15.78 -8.61
CA GLY A 41 16.79 -15.73 -9.87
C GLY A 41 15.29 -15.42 -9.70
N GLY A 42 14.80 -15.26 -8.47
CA GLY A 42 13.44 -14.84 -8.18
C GLY A 42 13.26 -13.33 -8.37
N GLU A 43 12.08 -12.95 -8.83
CA GLU A 43 11.74 -11.55 -9.12
C GLU A 43 11.09 -10.87 -7.92
N TYR A 44 11.21 -9.55 -7.87
CA TYR A 44 10.43 -8.69 -6.98
C TYR A 44 9.81 -7.54 -7.75
N ARG A 45 8.71 -7.02 -7.20
CA ARG A 45 8.12 -5.74 -7.61
C ARG A 45 7.59 -5.02 -6.38
N TRP A 46 8.04 -3.79 -6.19
CA TRP A 46 7.70 -2.95 -5.05
C TRP A 46 7.06 -1.65 -5.53
N THR A 47 5.93 -1.28 -4.93
CA THR A 47 5.44 0.11 -4.98
C THR A 47 6.11 0.85 -3.84
N ILE A 48 7.09 1.70 -4.17
CA ILE A 48 7.89 2.44 -3.18
C ILE A 48 7.03 3.58 -2.62
N THR A 49 6.58 4.45 -3.51
CA THR A 49 5.54 5.46 -3.26
C THR A 49 4.45 5.29 -4.32
N PRO A 50 3.25 5.86 -4.11
CA PRO A 50 2.17 5.78 -5.09
C PRO A 50 2.62 6.13 -6.53
N GLY A 51 2.34 5.23 -7.46
CA GLY A 51 2.75 5.35 -8.87
C GLY A 51 4.25 5.15 -9.18
N HIS A 52 5.09 4.91 -8.18
CA HIS A 52 6.53 4.71 -8.36
C HIS A 52 6.90 3.27 -8.02
N HIS A 53 7.04 2.45 -9.06
CA HIS A 53 7.28 1.02 -8.93
C HIS A 53 8.73 0.69 -9.28
N ALA A 54 9.38 -0.05 -8.39
CA ALA A 54 10.70 -0.62 -8.63
C ALA A 54 10.57 -2.15 -8.83
N ALA A 55 11.32 -2.68 -9.78
CA ALA A 55 11.35 -4.12 -10.05
C ALA A 55 12.78 -4.59 -10.28
N GLY A 56 12.99 -5.89 -10.07
CA GLY A 56 14.29 -6.51 -10.26
C GLY A 56 14.31 -7.99 -9.89
N THR A 57 15.51 -8.53 -9.76
CA THR A 57 15.76 -9.95 -9.55
C THR A 57 16.83 -10.13 -8.47
N PHE A 58 16.59 -11.05 -7.54
CA PHE A 58 17.59 -11.44 -6.54
C PHE A 58 18.73 -12.23 -7.20
N THR A 59 19.96 -11.75 -7.07
CA THR A 59 21.15 -12.36 -7.66
C THR A 59 21.99 -13.12 -6.64
N GLU A 60 21.87 -12.78 -5.35
CA GLU A 60 22.56 -13.44 -4.25
C GLU A 60 21.68 -13.40 -2.99
N ILE A 61 21.59 -14.53 -2.28
CA ILE A 61 20.85 -14.62 -1.01
C ILE A 61 21.65 -15.51 -0.05
N GLU A 62 22.04 -14.94 1.07
CA GLU A 62 22.57 -15.63 2.24
C GLU A 62 21.73 -15.24 3.47
N PRO A 63 20.81 -16.11 3.93
CA PRO A 63 19.94 -15.81 5.07
C PRO A 63 20.72 -15.32 6.30
N GLY A 64 20.26 -14.23 6.90
CA GLY A 64 20.88 -13.60 8.07
C GLY A 64 22.21 -12.88 7.79
N LYS A 65 22.63 -12.77 6.52
CA LYS A 65 23.96 -12.21 6.17
C LYS A 65 23.94 -11.24 5.00
N ARG A 66 23.29 -11.60 3.89
CA ARG A 66 23.44 -10.83 2.65
C ARG A 66 22.28 -11.05 1.69
N VAL A 67 21.87 -10.00 1.02
CA VAL A 67 20.97 -10.05 -0.13
C VAL A 67 21.44 -9.07 -1.20
N VAL A 68 21.45 -9.52 -2.45
CA VAL A 68 21.80 -8.69 -3.61
C VAL A 68 20.71 -8.83 -4.65
N PHE A 69 20.29 -7.70 -5.22
CA PHE A 69 19.27 -7.67 -6.25
C PHE A 69 19.53 -6.54 -7.24
N THR A 70 19.07 -6.74 -8.46
CA THR A 70 19.03 -5.68 -9.47
C THR A 70 17.96 -4.66 -9.12
N TRP A 71 18.12 -3.41 -9.55
CA TRP A 71 17.16 -2.32 -9.29
C TRP A 71 16.86 -1.56 -10.58
N GLY A 72 15.57 -1.37 -10.86
CA GLY A 72 15.11 -0.53 -11.96
C GLY A 72 13.73 0.07 -11.66
N TRP A 73 13.53 1.33 -12.04
CA TRP A 73 12.22 1.96 -12.01
C TRP A 73 11.40 1.50 -13.23
N GLU A 74 10.16 1.06 -13.00
CA GLU A 74 9.22 0.82 -14.09
C GLU A 74 8.81 2.16 -14.69
N GLN A 75 9.29 2.44 -15.91
CA GLN A 75 8.83 3.58 -16.71
C GLN A 75 8.49 3.08 -18.11
N PRO A 76 7.45 3.63 -18.76
CA PRO A 76 7.02 3.21 -20.11
C PRO A 76 8.13 3.25 -21.17
N GLU A 77 9.15 4.09 -20.97
CA GLU A 77 10.23 4.34 -21.94
C GLU A 77 11.64 4.12 -21.35
N ALA A 78 11.76 3.47 -20.19
CA ALA A 78 13.08 3.23 -19.58
C ALA A 78 13.93 2.28 -20.46
N PRO A 79 15.18 2.65 -20.77
CA PRO A 79 16.12 1.74 -21.44
C PRO A 79 16.34 0.45 -20.63
N ALA A 80 16.41 -0.69 -21.33
CA ALA A 80 16.58 -2.02 -20.71
C ALA A 80 17.92 -2.21 -19.95
N ASP A 81 18.87 -1.30 -20.12
CA ASP A 81 20.19 -1.28 -19.50
C ASP A 81 20.27 -0.35 -18.27
N ASN A 82 19.17 0.28 -17.85
CA ASN A 82 19.11 1.13 -16.66
C ASN A 82 18.90 0.30 -15.36
N VAL A 83 19.65 -0.79 -15.25
CA VAL A 83 19.56 -1.75 -14.16
C VAL A 83 20.79 -1.59 -13.27
N SER A 84 20.58 -0.95 -12.13
CA SER A 84 21.59 -0.80 -11.08
C SER A 84 21.54 -2.02 -10.14
N THR A 85 22.40 -2.08 -9.12
CA THR A 85 22.43 -3.21 -8.17
C THR A 85 22.45 -2.70 -6.75
N VAL A 86 21.60 -3.28 -5.91
CA VAL A 86 21.55 -3.02 -4.48
C VAL A 86 22.06 -4.25 -3.74
N ALA A 87 23.05 -4.06 -2.87
CA ALA A 87 23.57 -5.08 -1.99
C ALA A 87 23.38 -4.64 -0.54
N ILE A 88 22.73 -5.48 0.26
CA ILE A 88 22.56 -5.29 1.70
C ILE A 88 23.32 -6.39 2.43
N THR A 89 24.27 -6.00 3.27
CA THR A 89 25.04 -6.91 4.14
C THR A 89 24.68 -6.68 5.60
N LEU A 90 24.50 -7.76 6.33
CA LEU A 90 24.16 -7.83 7.76
C LEU A 90 25.32 -8.45 8.52
N GLU A 91 25.80 -7.76 9.54
CA GLU A 91 26.86 -8.26 10.43
C GLU A 91 26.44 -8.08 11.89
N PRO A 92 26.62 -9.09 12.76
CA PRO A 92 26.45 -8.91 14.20
C PRO A 92 27.35 -7.77 14.71
N ALA A 93 26.79 -6.89 15.53
CA ALA A 93 27.51 -5.77 16.13
C ALA A 93 27.08 -5.60 17.60
N ASP A 94 27.90 -4.89 18.38
CA ASP A 94 27.51 -4.51 19.73
C ASP A 94 26.21 -3.68 19.68
N GLY A 95 25.17 -4.15 20.38
CA GLY A 95 23.86 -3.51 20.39
C GLY A 95 22.89 -3.95 19.29
N GLY A 96 23.27 -4.87 18.39
CA GLY A 96 22.34 -5.46 17.42
C GLY A 96 23.01 -5.91 16.12
N THR A 97 22.56 -5.36 15.00
CA THR A 97 23.02 -5.74 13.65
C THR A 97 23.43 -4.51 12.86
N SER A 98 24.67 -4.51 12.35
CA SER A 98 25.14 -3.56 11.35
C SER A 98 24.53 -3.91 10.00
N VAL A 99 23.82 -2.97 9.39
CA VAL A 99 23.19 -3.10 8.07
C VAL A 99 23.86 -2.12 7.13
N ARG A 100 24.65 -2.64 6.19
CA ARG A 100 25.31 -1.84 5.15
C ARG A 100 24.59 -2.01 3.82
N LEU A 101 24.10 -0.91 3.27
CA LEU A 101 23.46 -0.83 1.96
C LEU A 101 24.41 -0.16 0.96
N VAL A 102 24.67 -0.85 -0.15
CA VAL A 102 25.43 -0.31 -1.28
C VAL A 102 24.57 -0.36 -2.54
N HIS A 103 24.37 0.79 -3.19
CA HIS A 103 23.67 0.89 -4.47
C HIS A 103 24.66 1.33 -5.56
N GLU A 104 25.01 0.42 -6.47
CA GLU A 104 25.98 0.62 -7.55
C GLU A 104 25.32 0.65 -8.93
N GLY A 105 26.01 1.19 -9.93
CA GLY A 105 25.50 1.25 -11.31
C GLY A 105 24.66 2.49 -11.63
N LEU A 106 24.66 3.51 -10.76
CA LEU A 106 23.93 4.77 -11.01
C LEU A 106 24.61 5.60 -12.11
N PRO A 107 23.95 5.91 -13.23
CA PRO A 107 24.61 6.43 -14.44
C PRO A 107 24.92 7.93 -14.39
N THR A 108 24.11 8.72 -13.67
CA THR A 108 24.24 10.20 -13.62
C THR A 108 24.31 10.73 -12.17
N PRO A 109 24.92 11.92 -11.95
CA PRO A 109 24.93 12.55 -10.63
C PRO A 109 23.52 12.83 -10.10
N GLU A 110 22.58 13.15 -10.98
CA GLU A 110 21.17 13.36 -10.65
C GLU A 110 20.53 12.05 -10.15
N ALA A 111 20.81 10.92 -10.82
CA ALA A 111 20.37 9.61 -10.36
C ALA A 111 20.98 9.26 -8.99
N LEU A 112 22.26 9.57 -8.75
CA LEU A 112 22.87 9.41 -7.44
C LEU A 112 22.18 10.27 -6.37
N ALA A 113 21.90 11.53 -6.65
CA ALA A 113 21.25 12.44 -5.71
C ALA A 113 19.86 11.94 -5.31
N GLY A 114 19.00 11.59 -6.28
CA GLY A 114 17.66 11.08 -6.00
C GLY A 114 17.65 9.76 -5.23
N HIS A 115 18.51 8.81 -5.59
CA HIS A 115 18.63 7.55 -4.82
C HIS A 115 19.22 7.78 -3.44
N SER A 116 20.13 8.76 -3.28
CA SER A 116 20.71 9.08 -1.96
C SER A 116 19.65 9.67 -1.03
N GLU A 117 18.81 10.57 -1.54
CA GLU A 117 17.68 11.14 -0.80
C GLU A 117 16.70 10.04 -0.36
N GLY A 118 16.26 9.20 -1.30
CA GLY A 118 15.37 8.08 -1.02
C GLY A 118 15.95 7.08 -0.02
N TRP A 119 17.20 6.64 -0.21
CA TRP A 119 17.81 5.71 0.73
C TRP A 119 18.03 6.32 2.11
N ASN A 120 18.33 7.61 2.21
CA ASN A 120 18.44 8.26 3.51
C ASN A 120 17.10 8.27 4.25
N HIS A 121 16.02 8.67 3.58
CA HIS A 121 14.65 8.63 4.11
C HIS A 121 14.29 7.22 4.61
N TYR A 122 14.43 6.21 3.75
CA TYR A 122 14.01 4.86 4.10
C TYR A 122 14.90 4.20 5.15
N LEU A 123 16.21 4.47 5.18
CA LEU A 123 17.07 3.92 6.24
C LEU A 123 16.78 4.55 7.61
N ASP A 124 16.33 5.81 7.66
CA ASP A 124 15.90 6.44 8.90
C ASP A 124 14.56 5.82 9.38
N ARG A 125 13.64 5.51 8.46
CA ARG A 125 12.40 4.75 8.75
C ARG A 125 12.67 3.32 9.19
N LEU A 126 13.62 2.62 8.57
CA LEU A 126 14.05 1.27 8.97
C LEU A 126 14.54 1.27 10.41
N LEU A 127 15.32 2.28 10.79
CA LEU A 127 15.81 2.43 12.16
C LEU A 127 14.65 2.69 13.15
N ALA A 128 13.69 3.54 12.78
CA ALA A 128 12.50 3.80 13.59
C ALA A 128 11.66 2.53 13.81
N GLU A 129 11.38 1.77 12.75
CA GLU A 129 10.69 0.48 12.82
C GLU A 129 11.44 -0.51 13.71
N ALA A 130 12.76 -0.66 13.51
CA ALA A 130 13.56 -1.58 14.30
C ALA A 130 13.64 -1.19 15.79
N SER A 131 13.57 0.10 16.10
CA SER A 131 13.71 0.61 17.47
C SER A 131 12.40 0.67 18.24
N THR A 132 11.28 0.91 17.55
CA THR A 132 9.98 1.22 18.19
C THR A 132 8.85 0.28 17.77
N GLY A 133 9.02 -0.47 16.68
CA GLY A 133 7.98 -1.30 16.06
C GLY A 133 6.96 -0.53 15.23
N ASP A 134 7.16 0.77 15.01
CA ASP A 134 6.36 1.59 14.08
C ASP A 134 7.20 2.74 13.49
N ALA A 135 7.51 2.68 12.19
CA ALA A 135 8.14 3.81 11.49
C ALA A 135 7.23 5.03 11.30
N GLY A 136 5.96 4.97 11.72
CA GLY A 136 4.98 6.02 11.46
C GLY A 136 4.46 5.98 10.02
N ALA A 137 3.50 6.84 9.70
CA ALA A 137 3.06 7.02 8.32
C ALA A 137 4.22 7.53 7.46
N ASP A 138 4.28 7.10 6.20
CA ASP A 138 5.23 7.67 5.24
C ASP A 138 4.65 8.92 4.60
N GLU A 139 5.25 10.07 4.86
CA GLU A 139 4.86 11.34 4.24
C GLU A 139 4.92 11.28 2.72
N TRP A 140 5.84 10.50 2.14
CA TRP A 140 5.96 10.36 0.69
C TRP A 140 4.89 9.45 0.08
N ALA A 141 4.26 8.59 0.89
CA ALA A 141 3.12 7.79 0.49
C ALA A 141 1.78 8.47 0.77
N ALA A 142 1.74 9.38 1.75
CA ALA A 142 0.49 9.99 2.24
C ALA A 142 -0.10 11.07 1.31
N ALA A 143 0.72 11.72 0.47
CA ALA A 143 0.28 12.78 -0.42
C ALA A 143 1.00 12.71 -1.78
N PRO A 144 0.48 11.92 -2.75
CA PRO A 144 1.02 11.87 -4.11
C PRO A 144 0.93 13.25 -4.78
N ALA A 145 1.99 13.68 -5.45
CA ALA A 145 2.00 14.96 -6.18
C ALA A 145 1.04 14.97 -7.38
N ASP A 146 0.89 13.82 -8.05
CA ASP A 146 0.06 13.65 -9.25
C ASP A 146 -1.05 12.61 -8.99
N LEU A 147 -2.16 13.08 -8.42
CA LEU A 147 -3.32 12.23 -8.13
C LEU A 147 -4.08 11.86 -9.41
N ASN A 148 -4.17 10.55 -9.64
CA ASN A 148 -5.12 9.89 -10.53
C ASN A 148 -5.74 8.68 -9.81
N GLU A 149 -6.64 7.95 -10.47
CA GLU A 149 -7.34 6.83 -9.84
C GLU A 149 -6.40 5.74 -9.30
N LEU A 150 -5.24 5.51 -9.94
CA LEU A 150 -4.28 4.47 -9.53
C LEU A 150 -3.32 4.96 -8.46
N THR A 151 -2.77 6.18 -8.58
CA THR A 151 -1.89 6.73 -7.54
C THR A 151 -2.67 7.02 -6.26
N SER A 152 -3.92 7.46 -6.37
CA SER A 152 -4.82 7.57 -5.22
C SER A 152 -5.15 6.19 -4.61
N ALA A 153 -5.30 5.14 -5.43
CA ALA A 153 -5.56 3.79 -4.92
C ALA A 153 -4.34 3.23 -4.16
N ASP A 154 -3.12 3.44 -4.65
CA ASP A 154 -1.89 3.11 -3.92
C ASP A 154 -1.83 3.85 -2.57
N ALA A 155 -2.13 5.15 -2.54
CA ALA A 155 -2.08 5.95 -1.31
C ALA A 155 -3.14 5.50 -0.28
N THR A 156 -4.37 5.27 -0.73
CA THR A 156 -5.46 4.79 0.13
C THR A 156 -5.23 3.35 0.60
N LEU A 157 -4.59 2.51 -0.21
CA LEU A 157 -4.13 1.18 0.19
C LEU A 157 -3.11 1.25 1.34
N ALA A 158 -2.14 2.17 1.28
CA ALA A 158 -1.18 2.37 2.35
C ALA A 158 -1.87 2.72 3.69
N ILE A 159 -2.93 3.55 3.62
CA ILE A 159 -3.72 3.97 4.79
C ILE A 159 -4.47 2.77 5.38
N VAL A 160 -5.23 2.01 4.58
CA VAL A 160 -6.00 0.87 5.09
C VAL A 160 -5.08 -0.20 5.66
N GLN A 161 -3.92 -0.47 5.04
CA GLN A 161 -2.95 -1.43 5.57
C GLN A 161 -2.41 -1.03 6.95
N ARG A 162 -2.17 0.26 7.21
CA ARG A 162 -1.72 0.75 8.53
C ARG A 162 -2.78 0.55 9.61
N VAL A 163 -4.06 0.75 9.26
CA VAL A 163 -5.19 0.47 10.17
C VAL A 163 -5.30 -1.03 10.42
N LEU A 164 -5.29 -1.85 9.35
CA LEU A 164 -5.45 -3.30 9.44
C LEU A 164 -4.30 -4.01 10.16
N ALA A 165 -3.12 -3.42 10.20
CA ALA A 165 -1.99 -3.95 10.97
C ALA A 165 -2.22 -3.94 12.49
N GLN A 166 -3.15 -3.12 12.96
CA GLN A 166 -3.52 -3.02 14.38
C GLN A 166 -4.70 -3.95 14.74
N VAL A 167 -5.40 -4.49 13.75
CA VAL A 167 -6.57 -5.35 13.94
C VAL A 167 -6.13 -6.74 14.41
N THR A 168 -6.76 -7.24 15.47
CA THR A 168 -6.50 -8.54 16.07
C THR A 168 -7.71 -9.47 15.95
N GLU A 169 -7.52 -10.76 16.23
CA GLU A 169 -8.63 -11.73 16.27
C GLU A 169 -9.71 -11.36 17.30
N ALA A 170 -9.33 -10.67 18.39
CA ALA A 170 -10.26 -10.26 19.43
C ALA A 170 -11.28 -9.21 18.94
N ASP A 171 -10.96 -8.49 17.87
CA ASP A 171 -11.76 -7.40 17.31
C ASP A 171 -12.86 -7.92 16.37
N ALA A 172 -12.82 -9.20 16.00
CA ALA A 172 -13.61 -9.78 14.91
C ALA A 172 -15.12 -9.52 15.00
N GLN A 173 -15.69 -9.50 16.22
CA GLN A 173 -17.12 -9.32 16.45
C GLN A 173 -17.53 -7.88 16.78
N THR A 174 -16.58 -6.94 16.80
CA THR A 174 -16.87 -5.52 17.04
C THR A 174 -17.68 -4.95 15.88
N GLN A 175 -18.77 -4.26 16.19
CA GLN A 175 -19.63 -3.66 15.18
C GLN A 175 -18.96 -2.46 14.52
N THR A 176 -19.10 -2.33 13.20
CA THR A 176 -18.53 -1.20 12.46
C THR A 176 -19.58 -0.11 12.17
N PRO A 177 -19.17 1.12 11.81
CA PRO A 177 -20.09 2.12 11.28
C PRO A 177 -20.73 1.75 9.94
N CYS A 178 -20.12 0.82 9.18
CA CYS A 178 -20.77 0.16 8.06
C CYS A 178 -21.78 -0.85 8.62
N ALA A 179 -23.02 -0.40 8.83
CA ALA A 179 -23.97 -1.03 9.76
C ALA A 179 -24.28 -2.51 9.49
N ASP A 180 -24.08 -3.00 8.26
CA ASP A 180 -24.31 -4.39 7.88
C ASP A 180 -23.19 -5.34 8.33
N PHE A 181 -22.04 -4.81 8.78
CA PHE A 181 -20.83 -5.57 9.04
C PHE A 181 -20.23 -5.31 10.42
N ASN A 182 -19.89 -6.40 11.11
CA ASN A 182 -18.83 -6.38 12.11
C ASN A 182 -17.43 -6.40 11.44
N VAL A 183 -16.36 -6.25 12.21
CA VAL A 183 -14.98 -6.18 11.69
C VAL A 183 -14.63 -7.37 10.78
N SER A 184 -14.94 -8.61 11.20
CA SER A 184 -14.65 -9.79 10.39
C SER A 184 -15.41 -9.79 9.07
N GLN A 185 -16.69 -9.43 9.12
CA GLN A 185 -17.53 -9.37 7.92
C GLN A 185 -17.11 -8.23 6.99
N LEU A 186 -16.63 -7.11 7.54
CA LEU A 186 -16.13 -5.99 6.75
C LEU A 186 -14.81 -6.36 6.06
N LEU A 187 -13.95 -7.14 6.72
CA LEU A 187 -12.75 -7.71 6.10
C LEU A 187 -13.10 -8.65 4.94
N ASP A 188 -14.10 -9.53 5.12
CA ASP A 188 -14.56 -10.41 4.05
C ASP A 188 -15.18 -9.63 2.89
N HIS A 189 -15.92 -8.56 3.18
CA HIS A 189 -16.47 -7.66 2.18
C HIS A 189 -15.35 -7.01 1.35
N LEU A 190 -14.39 -6.36 2.02
CA LEU A 190 -13.27 -5.68 1.36
C LEU A 190 -12.44 -6.66 0.51
N ALA A 191 -12.10 -7.83 1.05
CA ALA A 191 -11.40 -8.88 0.32
C ALA A 191 -12.18 -9.34 -0.92
N GLY A 192 -13.50 -9.53 -0.78
CA GLY A 192 -14.38 -9.91 -1.87
C GLY A 192 -14.48 -8.84 -2.97
N SER A 193 -14.58 -7.56 -2.61
CA SER A 193 -14.58 -6.44 -3.55
C SER A 193 -13.30 -6.40 -4.39
N ILE A 194 -12.13 -6.52 -3.73
CA ILE A 194 -10.84 -6.55 -4.43
C ILE A 194 -10.75 -7.77 -5.35
N ALA A 195 -11.11 -8.96 -4.86
CA ALA A 195 -11.02 -10.19 -5.66
C ALA A 195 -11.94 -10.19 -6.89
N ASN A 196 -13.12 -9.57 -6.78
CA ASN A 196 -14.03 -9.43 -7.92
C ASN A 196 -13.45 -8.50 -9.01
N ILE A 197 -12.82 -7.39 -8.61
CA ILE A 197 -12.13 -6.49 -9.54
C ILE A 197 -10.92 -7.18 -10.16
N ALA A 198 -10.13 -7.91 -9.37
CA ALA A 198 -9.00 -8.69 -9.85
C ALA A 198 -9.44 -9.68 -10.94
N LYS A 199 -10.51 -10.42 -10.70
CA LYS A 199 -11.10 -11.35 -11.66
C LYS A 199 -11.53 -10.66 -12.96
N ALA A 200 -12.19 -9.50 -12.87
CA ALA A 200 -12.61 -8.73 -14.04
C ALA A 200 -11.43 -8.22 -14.87
N LEU A 201 -10.29 -7.96 -14.23
CA LEU A 201 -9.02 -7.62 -14.88
C LEU A 201 -8.24 -8.83 -15.40
N GLY A 202 -8.71 -10.05 -15.14
CA GLY A 202 -7.98 -11.29 -15.46
C GLY A 202 -6.75 -11.53 -14.58
N ALA A 203 -6.65 -10.88 -13.42
CA ALA A 203 -5.60 -11.11 -12.44
C ALA A 203 -5.91 -12.36 -11.61
N GLU A 204 -4.93 -13.25 -11.46
CA GLU A 204 -5.04 -14.41 -10.58
C GLU A 204 -4.77 -13.98 -9.14
N VAL A 205 -5.79 -14.07 -8.30
CA VAL A 205 -5.70 -13.80 -6.87
C VAL A 205 -6.35 -14.93 -6.09
N ALA A 206 -5.81 -15.21 -4.92
CA ALA A 206 -6.33 -16.23 -4.00
C ALA A 206 -6.53 -15.59 -2.63
N ASP A 207 -7.78 -15.53 -2.20
CA ASP A 207 -8.11 -15.08 -0.85
C ASP A 207 -7.76 -16.16 0.19
N ASP A 208 -7.13 -15.74 1.28
CA ASP A 208 -6.74 -16.59 2.41
C ASP A 208 -7.12 -15.89 3.72
N ALA A 209 -8.30 -16.26 4.22
CA ALA A 209 -8.84 -15.76 5.48
C ALA A 209 -8.04 -16.19 6.72
N GLY A 210 -7.06 -17.09 6.59
CA GLY A 210 -6.16 -17.49 7.67
C GLY A 210 -4.99 -16.53 7.90
N LYS A 211 -4.76 -15.58 6.98
CA LYS A 211 -3.72 -14.55 7.12
C LYS A 211 -4.19 -13.41 8.03
N SER A 212 -3.23 -12.67 8.58
CA SER A 212 -3.57 -11.43 9.29
C SER A 212 -4.30 -10.46 8.36
N PRO A 213 -5.19 -9.60 8.88
CA PRO A 213 -6.01 -8.70 8.07
C PRO A 213 -5.22 -7.87 7.06
N GLU A 214 -4.10 -7.28 7.47
CA GLU A 214 -3.24 -6.50 6.58
C GLU A 214 -2.63 -7.34 5.45
N VAL A 215 -2.10 -8.53 5.77
CA VAL A 215 -1.45 -9.38 4.76
C VAL A 215 -2.48 -9.91 3.78
N ARG A 216 -3.67 -10.33 4.25
CA ARG A 216 -4.78 -10.78 3.40
C ARG A 216 -5.14 -9.73 2.36
N ILE A 217 -5.34 -8.47 2.79
CA ILE A 217 -5.71 -7.38 1.89
C ILE A 217 -4.55 -6.99 0.96
N ALA A 218 -3.32 -6.91 1.45
CA ALA A 218 -2.16 -6.59 0.62
C ALA A 218 -1.94 -7.63 -0.50
N ASP A 219 -2.10 -8.92 -0.19
CA ASP A 219 -1.91 -10.01 -1.17
C ASP A 219 -2.99 -10.04 -2.26
N LEU A 220 -4.18 -9.50 -1.98
CA LEU A 220 -5.24 -9.31 -2.98
C LEU A 220 -5.06 -8.00 -3.77
N ALA A 221 -4.75 -6.91 -3.08
CA ALA A 221 -4.69 -5.57 -3.67
C ALA A 221 -3.51 -5.42 -4.63
N GLN A 222 -2.34 -5.97 -4.28
CA GLN A 222 -1.14 -5.83 -5.09
C GLN A 222 -1.27 -6.36 -6.53
N PRO A 223 -1.61 -7.65 -6.77
CA PRO A 223 -1.80 -8.16 -8.14
C PRO A 223 -2.94 -7.46 -8.88
N THR A 224 -3.95 -6.96 -8.16
CA THR A 224 -5.07 -6.20 -8.73
C THR A 224 -4.60 -4.85 -9.29
N LEU A 225 -3.85 -4.09 -8.51
CA LEU A 225 -3.27 -2.81 -8.95
C LEU A 225 -2.23 -3.02 -10.04
N GLU A 226 -1.39 -4.06 -9.95
CA GLU A 226 -0.46 -4.46 -11.02
C GLU A 226 -1.19 -4.71 -12.36
N ALA A 227 -2.34 -5.38 -12.33
CA ALA A 227 -3.14 -5.62 -13.52
C ALA A 227 -3.72 -4.31 -14.09
N PHE A 228 -4.17 -3.40 -13.24
CA PHE A 228 -4.60 -2.06 -13.66
C PHE A 228 -3.47 -1.26 -14.31
N TYR A 229 -2.30 -1.18 -13.68
CA TYR A 229 -1.14 -0.46 -14.23
C TYR A 229 -0.72 -1.01 -15.60
N ARG A 230 -0.81 -2.34 -15.80
CA ARG A 230 -0.51 -2.98 -17.10
C ARG A 230 -1.58 -2.70 -18.16
N ARG A 231 -2.85 -2.73 -17.76
CA ARG A 231 -4.00 -2.56 -18.66
C ARG A 231 -4.20 -1.09 -19.05
N GLY A 232 -3.94 -0.16 -18.12
CA GLY A 232 -4.37 1.23 -18.22
C GLY A 232 -5.86 1.43 -17.93
N LEU A 233 -6.29 2.70 -17.93
CA LEU A 233 -7.64 3.14 -17.56
C LEU A 233 -8.54 3.45 -18.77
N GLU A 234 -8.09 3.20 -20.00
CA GLU A 234 -8.90 3.45 -21.19
C GLU A 234 -9.99 2.38 -21.38
N GLY A 235 -11.13 2.79 -21.93
CA GLY A 235 -12.24 1.91 -22.29
C GLY A 235 -13.04 1.39 -21.09
N THR A 236 -13.57 0.17 -21.23
CA THR A 236 -14.45 -0.47 -20.24
C THR A 236 -13.88 -1.79 -19.71
N ILE A 237 -14.42 -2.23 -18.58
CA ILE A 237 -14.14 -3.51 -17.93
C ILE A 237 -15.49 -4.21 -17.71
N ASP A 238 -15.58 -5.48 -18.11
CA ASP A 238 -16.72 -6.36 -17.82
C ASP A 238 -16.64 -6.85 -16.37
N MET A 239 -17.53 -6.36 -15.52
CA MET A 239 -17.63 -6.81 -14.12
C MET A 239 -18.49 -8.09 -13.98
N GLY A 240 -18.94 -8.68 -15.09
CA GLY A 240 -19.81 -9.87 -15.17
C GLY A 240 -21.29 -9.55 -15.00
N PHE A 241 -21.64 -8.40 -14.43
CA PHE A 241 -23.01 -7.89 -14.33
C PHE A 241 -23.25 -6.64 -15.19
N ALA A 242 -22.19 -5.93 -15.56
CA ALA A 242 -22.22 -4.74 -16.42
C ALA A 242 -20.82 -4.43 -16.97
N GLU A 243 -20.80 -3.79 -18.14
CA GLU A 243 -19.61 -3.10 -18.67
C GLU A 243 -19.52 -1.70 -18.05
N LEU A 244 -18.42 -1.43 -17.35
CA LEU A 244 -18.20 -0.15 -16.67
C LEU A 244 -16.94 0.55 -17.20
N PRO A 245 -16.88 1.90 -17.23
CA PRO A 245 -15.64 2.61 -17.53
C PRO A 245 -14.51 2.15 -16.60
N ALA A 246 -13.31 1.91 -17.14
CA ALA A 246 -12.21 1.40 -16.33
C ALA A 246 -11.79 2.37 -15.21
N THR A 247 -11.91 3.68 -15.44
CA THR A 247 -11.75 4.74 -14.42
C THR A 247 -12.74 4.60 -13.27
N MET A 248 -13.99 4.24 -13.56
CA MET A 248 -15.01 3.99 -12.53
C MET A 248 -14.66 2.75 -11.71
N VAL A 249 -14.19 1.67 -12.33
CA VAL A 249 -13.78 0.46 -11.60
C VAL A 249 -12.55 0.73 -10.72
N ALA A 250 -11.57 1.49 -11.21
CA ALA A 250 -10.42 1.91 -10.40
C ALA A 250 -10.84 2.83 -9.22
N SER A 251 -11.85 3.68 -9.44
CA SER A 251 -12.42 4.53 -8.38
C SER A 251 -13.04 3.73 -7.23
N ILE A 252 -13.57 2.53 -7.49
CA ILE A 252 -14.11 1.65 -6.45
C ILE A 252 -13.02 1.28 -5.43
N LEU A 253 -11.81 0.92 -5.88
CA LEU A 253 -10.70 0.57 -4.97
C LEU A 253 -10.38 1.71 -4.00
N ASN A 254 -10.42 2.95 -4.46
CA ASN A 254 -10.17 4.13 -3.63
C ASN A 254 -11.18 4.25 -2.48
N LEU A 255 -12.47 4.04 -2.79
CA LEU A 255 -13.53 4.09 -1.80
C LEU A 255 -13.43 2.91 -0.82
N GLU A 256 -13.23 1.71 -1.35
CA GLU A 256 -13.05 0.47 -0.58
C GLU A 256 -11.90 0.62 0.43
N PHE A 257 -10.76 1.18 0.02
CA PHE A 257 -9.63 1.37 0.91
C PHE A 257 -9.85 2.49 1.92
N LEU A 258 -10.16 3.72 1.48
CA LEU A 258 -10.18 4.87 2.37
C LEU A 258 -11.37 4.87 3.33
N VAL A 259 -12.57 4.56 2.82
CA VAL A 259 -13.78 4.61 3.63
C VAL A 259 -13.78 3.47 4.65
N HIS A 260 -13.30 2.28 4.28
CA HIS A 260 -13.20 1.17 5.23
C HIS A 260 -12.01 1.32 6.19
N ALA A 261 -10.92 1.98 5.81
CA ALA A 261 -9.90 2.40 6.78
C ALA A 261 -10.52 3.26 7.90
N TRP A 262 -11.41 4.19 7.55
CA TRP A 262 -12.18 4.96 8.53
C TRP A 262 -13.14 4.08 9.34
N ASP A 263 -13.89 3.17 8.69
CA ASP A 263 -14.83 2.28 9.40
C ASP A 263 -14.12 1.43 10.46
N PHE A 264 -13.00 0.80 10.12
CA PHE A 264 -12.18 0.01 11.07
C PHE A 264 -11.63 0.90 12.20
N SER A 265 -11.07 2.05 11.83
CA SER A 265 -10.49 2.98 12.81
C SER A 265 -11.54 3.47 13.80
N LYS A 266 -12.72 3.84 13.32
CA LYS A 266 -13.83 4.31 14.16
C LYS A 266 -14.38 3.19 15.04
N ALA A 267 -14.47 1.97 14.54
CA ALA A 267 -14.94 0.80 15.32
C ALA A 267 -14.00 0.45 16.47
N LEU A 268 -12.68 0.59 16.27
CA LEU A 268 -11.65 0.14 17.19
C LEU A 268 -10.97 1.26 17.98
N GLY A 269 -11.33 2.52 17.70
CA GLY A 269 -10.75 3.69 18.36
C GLY A 269 -9.33 4.01 17.91
N PHE A 270 -8.94 3.61 16.71
CA PHE A 270 -7.64 3.97 16.12
C PHE A 270 -7.70 5.36 15.50
N GLU A 271 -6.55 6.02 15.46
CA GLU A 271 -6.39 7.26 14.71
C GLU A 271 -6.09 6.95 13.24
N VAL A 272 -6.77 7.66 12.34
CA VAL A 272 -6.48 7.66 10.90
C VAL A 272 -6.21 9.09 10.49
N SER A 273 -5.04 9.33 9.92
CA SER A 273 -4.62 10.63 9.39
C SER A 273 -4.47 10.49 7.89
N VAL A 274 -5.11 11.39 7.15
CA VAL A 274 -5.15 11.38 5.68
C VAL A 274 -5.00 12.82 5.22
N ALA A 275 -4.20 13.05 4.17
CA ALA A 275 -4.06 14.38 3.59
C ALA A 275 -5.40 14.87 3.05
N ASP A 276 -5.69 16.16 3.22
CA ASP A 276 -6.94 16.76 2.74
C ASP A 276 -7.02 16.66 1.22
N GLU A 277 -5.90 16.83 0.50
CA GLU A 277 -5.84 16.74 -0.96
C GLU A 277 -6.22 15.34 -1.49
N LEU A 278 -5.71 14.28 -0.85
CA LEU A 278 -6.06 12.90 -1.19
C LEU A 278 -7.53 12.63 -0.89
N THR A 279 -8.01 13.14 0.24
CA THR A 279 -9.39 12.93 0.68
C THR A 279 -10.39 13.64 -0.22
N ASP A 280 -10.11 14.90 -0.58
CA ASP A 280 -10.92 15.69 -1.50
C ASP A 280 -10.96 15.04 -2.89
N TYR A 281 -9.83 14.48 -3.35
CA TYR A 281 -9.78 13.71 -4.60
C TYR A 281 -10.70 12.49 -4.54
N VAL A 282 -10.63 11.70 -3.46
CA VAL A 282 -11.49 10.52 -3.26
C VAL A 282 -12.96 10.93 -3.10
N GLU A 283 -13.26 12.10 -2.52
CA GLU A 283 -14.62 12.66 -2.47
C GLU A 283 -15.18 12.90 -3.87
N VAL A 284 -14.38 13.47 -4.78
CA VAL A 284 -14.79 13.64 -6.18
C VAL A 284 -15.03 12.29 -6.86
N LEU A 285 -14.17 11.29 -6.62
CA LEU A 285 -14.39 9.94 -7.12
C LEU A 285 -15.69 9.32 -6.55
N ALA A 286 -15.97 9.54 -5.27
CA ALA A 286 -17.18 9.09 -4.60
C ALA A 286 -18.42 9.69 -5.25
N GLN A 287 -18.42 11.00 -5.51
CA GLN A 287 -19.53 11.71 -6.14
C GLN A 287 -19.82 11.20 -7.56
N ASN A 288 -18.78 10.83 -8.31
CA ASN A 288 -18.92 10.29 -9.66
C ASN A 288 -19.35 8.81 -9.68
N THR A 289 -19.05 8.05 -8.61
CA THR A 289 -19.31 6.61 -8.53
C THR A 289 -20.64 6.30 -7.86
N ILE A 290 -21.01 7.02 -6.79
CA ILE A 290 -22.19 6.75 -5.97
C ILE A 290 -23.39 7.54 -6.52
N SER A 291 -24.00 7.01 -7.57
CA SER A 291 -25.25 7.54 -8.14
C SER A 291 -26.47 7.20 -7.28
N GLU A 292 -27.62 7.84 -7.56
CA GLU A 292 -28.90 7.47 -6.93
C GLU A 292 -29.27 6.00 -7.15
N GLN A 293 -28.92 5.44 -8.31
CA GLN A 293 -29.14 4.02 -8.61
C GLN A 293 -28.31 3.11 -7.70
N VAL A 294 -27.04 3.47 -7.44
CA VAL A 294 -26.16 2.75 -6.51
C VAL A 294 -26.63 2.90 -5.06
N ARG A 295 -27.21 4.04 -4.68
CA ARG A 295 -27.88 4.16 -3.37
C ARG A 295 -29.14 3.30 -3.29
N ALA A 296 -29.92 3.24 -4.37
CA ALA A 296 -31.14 2.44 -4.43
C ALA A 296 -30.89 0.92 -4.39
N SER A 297 -29.69 0.44 -4.74
CA SER A 297 -29.31 -0.97 -4.53
C SER A 297 -29.04 -1.33 -3.07
N GLY A 298 -29.00 -0.33 -2.18
CA GLY A 298 -28.71 -0.51 -0.75
C GLY A 298 -27.21 -0.48 -0.42
N SER A 299 -26.34 -0.28 -1.41
CA SER A 299 -24.88 -0.26 -1.21
C SER A 299 -24.41 0.95 -0.39
N PHE A 300 -25.17 2.04 -0.40
CA PHE A 300 -24.91 3.23 0.40
C PHE A 300 -26.21 3.82 0.94
N ALA A 301 -26.19 4.25 2.21
CA ALA A 301 -27.30 5.02 2.79
C ALA A 301 -27.40 6.43 2.18
N ALA A 302 -28.43 7.19 2.53
CA ALA A 302 -28.52 8.60 2.13
C ALA A 302 -27.33 9.41 2.67
N ALA A 303 -26.78 10.30 1.86
CA ALA A 303 -25.73 11.22 2.28
C ALA A 303 -26.21 12.05 3.47
N ARG A 304 -25.28 12.36 4.39
CA ARG A 304 -25.58 13.14 5.59
C ARG A 304 -25.05 14.56 5.48
N GLU A 305 -25.78 15.50 6.06
CA GLU A 305 -25.30 16.86 6.24
C GLU A 305 -24.20 16.89 7.30
N VAL A 306 -23.20 17.74 7.08
CA VAL A 306 -22.10 18.02 8.00
C VAL A 306 -21.94 19.52 8.16
N ALA A 307 -21.29 19.95 9.24
CA ALA A 307 -20.99 21.35 9.45
C ALA A 307 -20.06 21.90 8.37
N GLU A 308 -20.13 23.19 8.07
CA GLU A 308 -19.19 23.85 7.15
C GLU A 308 -17.72 23.75 7.60
N THR A 309 -17.50 23.51 8.89
CA THR A 309 -16.18 23.32 9.50
C THR A 309 -15.71 21.87 9.52
N ALA A 310 -16.47 20.94 8.93
CA ALA A 310 -16.11 19.53 8.89
C ALA A 310 -14.84 19.32 8.05
N SER A 311 -13.96 18.42 8.50
CA SER A 311 -12.74 18.08 7.76
C SER A 311 -13.07 17.38 6.44
N SER A 312 -12.10 17.30 5.52
CA SER A 312 -12.28 16.60 4.25
C SER A 312 -12.72 15.14 4.45
N LEU A 313 -12.15 14.45 5.44
CA LEU A 313 -12.52 13.06 5.73
C LEU A 313 -13.94 12.94 6.27
N GLU A 314 -14.36 13.88 7.10
CA GLU A 314 -15.72 13.93 7.62
C GLU A 314 -16.75 14.13 6.50
N ARG A 315 -16.46 15.02 5.53
CA ARG A 315 -17.33 15.24 4.35
C ARG A 315 -17.45 13.99 3.49
N LEU A 316 -16.32 13.38 3.12
CA LEU A 316 -16.30 12.13 2.34
C LEU A 316 -17.12 11.04 3.04
N VAL A 317 -16.84 10.78 4.32
CA VAL A 317 -17.51 9.72 5.10
C VAL A 317 -19.02 10.00 5.20
N ALA A 318 -19.42 11.24 5.49
CA ALA A 318 -20.84 11.62 5.54
C ALA A 318 -21.54 11.47 4.19
N PHE A 319 -20.87 11.77 3.08
CA PHE A 319 -21.40 11.58 1.73
C PHE A 319 -21.73 10.10 1.45
N THR A 320 -20.96 9.16 2.01
CA THR A 320 -21.26 7.72 1.91
C THR A 320 -22.41 7.25 2.82
N GLY A 321 -22.99 8.16 3.62
CA GLY A 321 -24.15 7.92 4.49
C GLY A 321 -23.81 7.47 5.93
N ARG A 322 -22.52 7.44 6.27
CA ARG A 322 -22.01 7.12 7.61
C ARG A 322 -22.20 8.28 8.58
N THR A 323 -22.28 7.97 9.88
CA THR A 323 -22.42 8.98 10.94
C THR A 323 -21.04 9.35 11.47
N VAL A 324 -20.64 10.61 11.26
CA VAL A 324 -19.30 11.10 11.64
C VAL A 324 -19.23 11.52 13.12
N HIS A 325 -20.30 12.12 13.64
CA HIS A 325 -20.46 12.52 15.03
C HIS A 325 -21.58 11.71 15.70
N ALA A 326 -21.31 11.14 16.86
CA ALA A 326 -22.32 10.57 17.75
C ALA A 326 -22.52 11.50 18.95
#